data_AF-A0A1H6LY75-F1
#
_entry.id   AF-A0A1H6LY75-F1
#
_cell.length_a   1.000
_cell.length_b   1.000
_cell.length_c   1.000
_cell.angle_alpha   90.00
_cell.angle_beta   90.00
_cell.angle_gamma   90.00
#
_symmetry.space_group_name_H-M   'P 1'
#
loop_
_entity.id
_entity.type
_entity.pdbx_description
1 polymer ?
#
loop_
_entity_poly.entity_id
_entity_poly.type
_entity_poly.pdbx_seq_one_letter_code
_entity_poly.pdbx_strand_id
1 'polypeptide(L)'
;MNLAKPSAVKSLKVKIQNHIASTQNHAQLYNKPIRLIIRSNKIQSLTLNKSSWKPYKALPVLEFGSVAVDSDVDTIEILPNGFITQASIILSKDDESSIINTKTNER
;
A
#
# COMPACT_ATOMS: atom_id res chain seq x y z
N MET A 1 -28.69 13.69 -11.29
CA MET A 1 -27.98 13.16 -10.10
C MET A 1 -26.53 13.56 -10.19
N ASN A 2 -26.06 14.45 -9.31
CA ASN A 2 -24.66 14.89 -9.29
C ASN A 2 -23.94 14.04 -8.24
N LEU A 3 -23.18 13.02 -8.67
CA LEU A 3 -22.35 12.24 -7.76
C LEU A 3 -21.25 13.17 -7.22
N ALA A 4 -21.32 13.55 -5.95
CA ALA A 4 -20.29 14.35 -5.31
C ALA A 4 -18.94 13.64 -5.47
N LYS A 5 -17.91 14.37 -5.92
CA LYS A 5 -16.57 13.81 -6.07
C LYS A 5 -16.06 13.35 -4.68
N PRO A 6 -15.48 12.15 -4.57
CA PRO A 6 -14.89 11.71 -3.31
C PRO A 6 -13.76 12.65 -2.89
N SER A 7 -13.58 12.81 -1.58
CA SER A 7 -12.49 13.60 -1.01
C SER A 7 -11.12 13.02 -1.37
N ALA A 8 -10.06 13.80 -1.17
CA ALA A 8 -8.69 13.35 -1.40
C ALA A 8 -8.34 12.17 -0.48
N VAL A 9 -8.76 12.20 0.79
CA VAL A 9 -8.53 11.13 1.77
C VAL A 9 -9.22 9.84 1.32
N LYS A 10 -10.52 9.89 0.96
CA LYS A 10 -11.26 8.71 0.47
C LYS A 10 -10.67 8.15 -0.83
N SER A 11 -10.31 9.03 -1.75
CA SER A 11 -9.69 8.62 -3.02
C SER A 11 -8.35 7.93 -2.79
N LEU A 12 -7.50 8.49 -1.92
CA LEU A 12 -6.21 7.88 -1.59
C LEU A 12 -6.38 6.55 -0.84
N LYS A 13 -7.36 6.47 0.07
CA LYS A 13 -7.67 5.23 0.78
C LYS A 13 -7.92 4.07 -0.18
N VAL A 14 -8.82 4.27 -1.14
CA VAL A 14 -9.14 3.25 -2.16
C VAL A 14 -7.92 2.92 -3.00
N LYS A 15 -7.10 3.91 -3.38
CA LYS A 15 -5.86 3.66 -4.13
C LYS A 15 -4.87 2.80 -3.35
N ILE A 16 -4.64 3.07 -2.06
CA ILE A 16 -3.73 2.27 -1.22
C ILE A 16 -4.26 0.84 -1.07
N GLN A 17 -5.56 0.67 -0.80
CA GLN A 17 -6.17 -0.66 -0.70
C GLN A 17 -6.03 -1.46 -1.99
N ASN A 18 -6.30 -0.83 -3.15
CA ASN A 18 -6.12 -1.46 -4.45
C ASN A 18 -4.65 -1.79 -4.75
N HIS A 19 -3.73 -0.91 -4.34
CA HIS A 19 -2.28 -1.14 -4.52
C HIS A 19 -1.80 -2.34 -3.71
N ILE A 20 -2.26 -2.48 -2.46
CA ILE A 20 -1.95 -3.65 -1.61
C ILE A 20 -2.53 -4.93 -2.23
N ALA A 21 -3.80 -4.93 -2.64
CA ALA A 21 -4.43 -6.09 -3.27
C ALA A 21 -3.76 -6.49 -4.58
N SER A 22 -3.41 -5.52 -5.44
CA SER A 22 -2.66 -5.77 -6.68
C SER A 22 -1.28 -6.35 -6.39
N THR A 23 -0.59 -5.82 -5.37
CA THR A 23 0.72 -6.33 -4.94
C THR A 23 0.63 -7.76 -4.41
N GLN A 24 -0.42 -8.08 -3.65
CA GLN A 24 -0.69 -9.44 -3.17
C GLN A 24 -0.90 -10.42 -4.32
N ASN A 25 -1.78 -10.08 -5.27
CA ASN A 25 -2.02 -10.89 -6.46
C ASN A 25 -0.72 -11.11 -7.24
N HIS A 26 0.10 -10.07 -7.37
CA HIS A 26 1.39 -10.16 -8.05
C HIS A 26 2.37 -11.08 -7.32
N ALA A 27 2.49 -10.94 -6.00
CA ALA A 27 3.37 -11.77 -5.18
C ALA A 27 3.01 -13.26 -5.29
N GLN A 28 1.70 -13.56 -5.30
CA GLN A 28 1.17 -14.92 -5.47
C GLN A 28 1.40 -15.46 -6.89
N LEU A 29 1.03 -14.70 -7.93
CA LEU A 29 1.13 -15.14 -9.32
C LEU A 29 2.57 -15.45 -9.74
N TYR A 30 3.52 -14.61 -9.31
CA TYR A 30 4.92 -14.76 -9.69
C TYR A 30 5.77 -15.48 -8.64
N ASN A 31 5.14 -15.94 -7.56
CA ASN A 31 5.78 -16.59 -6.42
C ASN A 31 7.03 -15.84 -5.92
N LYS A 32 6.90 -14.52 -5.74
CA LYS A 32 7.99 -13.63 -5.28
C LYS A 32 7.51 -12.70 -4.17
N PRO A 33 8.28 -12.54 -3.09
CA PRO A 33 7.93 -11.59 -2.05
C PRO A 33 8.09 -10.15 -2.54
N ILE A 34 7.24 -9.26 -2.04
CA ILE A 34 7.25 -7.83 -2.34
C ILE A 34 7.22 -7.06 -1.03
N ARG A 35 8.02 -5.99 -0.95
CA ARG A 35 7.97 -5.04 0.15
C ARG A 35 7.37 -3.73 -0.34
N LEU A 36 6.36 -3.24 0.37
CA LEU A 36 5.86 -1.89 0.20
C LEU A 36 6.58 -1.01 1.21
N ILE A 37 7.40 -0.09 0.73
CA ILE A 37 8.07 0.92 1.57
C ILE A 37 7.17 2.14 1.63
N ILE A 38 6.72 2.47 2.83
CA ILE A 38 5.90 3.65 3.10
C ILE A 38 6.87 4.81 3.38
N ARG A 39 6.76 5.88 2.62
CA ARG A 39 7.48 7.13 2.83
C ARG A 39 6.48 8.25 2.99
N SER A 40 6.88 9.39 3.53
CA SER A 40 6.00 10.54 3.79
C SER A 40 5.17 11.01 2.59
N ASN A 41 5.60 10.77 1.35
CA ASN A 41 4.90 11.21 0.14
C ASN A 41 4.43 10.09 -0.80
N LYS A 42 4.83 8.83 -0.56
CA LYS A 42 4.54 7.72 -1.49
C LYS A 42 4.69 6.34 -0.88
N ILE A 43 4.11 5.36 -1.57
CA ILE A 43 4.44 3.93 -1.43
C ILE A 43 5.25 3.47 -2.63
N GLN A 44 6.38 2.81 -2.36
CA GLN A 44 7.23 2.20 -3.38
C GLN A 44 7.32 0.69 -3.17
N SER A 45 7.00 -0.08 -4.21
CA SER A 45 7.17 -1.53 -4.20
C SER A 45 8.61 -1.92 -4.51
N LEU A 46 9.18 -2.83 -3.71
CA LEU A 46 10.48 -3.46 -3.93
C LEU A 46 10.30 -4.96 -4.14
N THR A 47 11.10 -5.55 -5.01
CA THR A 47 11.19 -7.01 -5.19
C THR A 47 12.58 -7.49 -4.82
N LEU A 48 12.66 -8.75 -4.37
CA LEU A 48 13.93 -9.40 -4.11
C LEU A 48 14.57 -9.80 -5.45
N ASN A 49 15.70 -9.18 -5.78
CA ASN A 49 16.53 -9.55 -6.92
C ASN A 49 17.88 -10.06 -6.41
N LYS A 50 18.10 -11.38 -6.58
CA LYS A 50 19.20 -12.14 -5.97
C LYS A 50 19.18 -11.96 -4.45
N SER A 51 20.06 -11.11 -3.91
CA SER A 51 20.21 -10.88 -2.46
C SER A 51 19.89 -9.44 -2.04
N SER A 52 19.26 -8.65 -2.91
CA SER A 52 18.97 -7.23 -2.66
C SER A 52 17.55 -6.86 -3.02
N TRP A 53 16.93 -6.03 -2.18
CA TRP A 53 15.63 -5.42 -2.46
C TRP A 53 15.83 -4.24 -3.41
N LYS A 54 15.15 -4.28 -4.56
CA LYS A 54 15.24 -3.23 -5.58
C LYS A 54 13.87 -2.72 -6.00
N PRO A 55 13.77 -1.44 -6.41
CA PRO A 55 12.53 -0.88 -6.94
C PRO A 55 11.93 -1.77 -8.02
N TYR A 56 10.66 -2.11 -7.84
CA TYR A 56 9.99 -3.03 -8.73
C TYR A 56 9.14 -2.28 -9.76
N LYS A 57 9.69 -2.11 -10.96
CA LYS A 57 9.08 -1.30 -12.03
C LYS A 57 7.73 -1.82 -12.53
N ALA A 58 7.40 -3.09 -12.30
CA ALA A 58 6.13 -3.66 -12.72
C ALA A 58 4.95 -3.20 -11.84
N LEU A 59 5.22 -2.72 -10.63
CA LEU A 59 4.20 -2.13 -9.77
C LEU A 59 4.45 -0.61 -9.70
N PRO A 60 3.45 0.22 -10.05
CA PRO A 60 3.63 1.66 -10.08
C PRO A 60 3.87 2.21 -8.67
N VAL A 61 4.61 3.31 -8.59
CA VAL A 61 4.72 4.08 -7.35
C VAL A 61 3.38 4.77 -7.09
N LEU A 62 2.90 4.71 -5.85
CA LEU A 62 1.67 5.36 -5.44
C LEU A 62 2.01 6.65 -4.68
N GLU A 63 1.75 7.79 -5.29
CA GLU A 63 1.99 9.11 -4.71
C GLU A 63 0.77 9.58 -3.88
N PHE A 64 1.01 10.22 -2.73
CA PHE A 64 -0.05 10.64 -1.81
C PHE A 64 -0.66 12.01 -2.15
N GLY A 65 0.08 12.83 -2.90
CA GLY A 65 -0.32 14.20 -3.23
C GLY A 65 -0.35 15.08 -1.99
N SER A 66 -1.54 15.58 -1.63
CA SER A 66 -1.73 16.54 -0.52
C SER A 66 -2.26 15.90 0.78
N VAL A 67 -2.37 14.56 0.81
CA VAL A 67 -2.82 13.83 2.01
C VAL A 67 -1.60 13.45 2.82
N ALA A 68 -1.60 13.80 4.11
CA ALA A 68 -0.60 13.33 5.05
C ALA A 68 -0.84 11.84 5.34
N VAL A 69 0.24 11.07 5.33
CA VAL A 69 0.18 9.62 5.57
C VAL A 69 1.20 9.27 6.64
N ASP A 70 0.73 8.58 7.67
CA ASP A 70 1.54 8.03 8.74
C ASP A 70 1.27 6.53 8.86
N SER A 71 2.27 5.76 9.26
CA SER A 71 2.13 4.32 9.46
C SER A 71 2.93 3.88 10.68
N ASP A 72 2.37 2.93 11.42
CA ASP A 72 3.05 2.25 12.53
C ASP A 72 4.25 1.38 12.09
N VAL A 73 4.42 1.13 10.79
CA VAL A 73 5.55 0.42 10.21
C VAL A 73 6.06 1.13 8.95
N ASP A 74 7.37 1.13 8.74
CA ASP A 74 7.97 1.68 7.52
C ASP A 74 7.83 0.76 6.31
N THR A 75 7.61 -0.54 6.55
CA THR A 75 7.61 -1.58 5.53
C THR A 75 6.50 -2.59 5.77
N ILE A 76 5.70 -2.83 4.74
CA ILE A 76 4.74 -3.93 4.68
C ILE A 76 5.32 -5.02 3.78
N GLU A 77 5.58 -6.20 4.32
CA GLU A 77 6.01 -7.36 3.55
C GLU A 77 4.79 -8.18 3.11
N ILE A 78 4.77 -8.56 1.83
CA ILE A 78 3.72 -9.34 1.20
C ILE A 78 4.38 -10.59 0.61
N LEU A 79 4.01 -11.75 1.13
CA LEU A 79 4.59 -13.03 0.73
C LEU A 79 3.66 -13.81 -0.21
N PRO A 80 4.20 -14.69 -1.05
CA PRO A 80 3.41 -15.51 -1.97
C PRO A 80 2.38 -16.43 -1.30
N ASN A 81 2.55 -16.75 -0.03
CA ASN A 81 1.60 -17.57 0.72
C ASN A 81 0.37 -16.78 1.21
N GLY A 82 0.28 -15.48 0.93
CA GLY A 82 -0.83 -14.62 1.36
C GLY A 82 -0.58 -13.91 2.69
N PHE A 83 0.58 -14.11 3.34
CA PHE A 83 0.98 -13.31 4.48
C PHE A 83 1.19 -11.85 4.08
N ILE A 84 0.67 -10.95 4.92
CA ILE A 84 0.84 -9.50 4.81
C ILE A 84 1.19 -8.99 6.21
N THR A 85 2.27 -8.22 6.33
CA THR A 85 2.60 -7.53 7.59
C THR A 85 1.41 -6.70 8.06
N GLN A 86 0.98 -6.92 9.30
CA GLN A 86 -0.05 -6.11 9.94
C GLN A 86 0.48 -4.69 10.16
N ALA A 87 -0.30 -3.69 9.73
CA ALA A 87 0.04 -2.29 9.73
C ALA A 87 -1.23 -1.45 9.83
N SER A 88 -1.11 -0.29 10.46
CA SER A 88 -2.13 0.74 10.59
C SER A 88 -1.64 1.98 9.86
N ILE A 89 -2.27 2.30 8.74
CA ILE A 89 -1.94 3.47 7.92
C ILE A 89 -3.01 4.55 8.16
N ILE A 90 -2.59 5.68 8.70
CA ILE A 90 -3.42 6.84 8.98
C ILE A 90 -3.29 7.82 7.81
N LEU A 91 -4.43 8.21 7.26
CA LEU A 91 -4.54 9.23 6.21
C LEU A 91 -5.24 10.44 6.79
N SER A 92 -4.68 11.63 6.64
CA SER A 92 -5.30 12.86 7.11
C SER A 92 -5.12 14.02 6.14
N LYS A 93 -6.15 14.86 6.05
CA LYS A 93 -6.09 16.14 5.37
C LYS A 93 -7.19 17.04 5.93
N ASP A 94 -6.82 18.25 6.33
CA ASP A 94 -7.73 19.20 6.98
C ASP A 94 -8.44 18.51 8.18
N ASP A 95 -9.77 18.57 8.28
CA ASP A 95 -10.55 17.92 9.35
C ASP A 95 -10.96 16.46 9.03
N GLU A 96 -10.50 15.90 7.91
CA GLU A 96 -10.82 14.52 7.52
C GLU A 96 -9.67 13.56 7.84
N SER A 97 -9.99 12.44 8.48
CA SER A 97 -9.05 11.33 8.69
C SER A 97 -9.66 9.97 8.36
N SER A 98 -8.81 9.02 7.99
CA SER A 98 -9.20 7.63 7.78
C SER A 98 -8.05 6.67 8.09
N ILE A 99 -8.41 5.47 8.52
CA ILE A 99 -7.43 4.41 8.82
C ILE A 99 -7.61 3.25 7.85
N ILE A 100 -6.48 2.68 7.42
CA ILE A 100 -6.38 1.41 6.72
C ILE A 100 -5.63 0.44 7.63
N ASN A 101 -6.23 -0.70 7.92
CA ASN A 101 -5.55 -1.79 8.61
C ASN A 101 -5.26 -2.90 7.60
N THR A 102 -4.00 -3.29 7.44
CA THR A 102 -3.67 -4.53 6.75
C THR A 102 -3.92 -5.69 7.70
N LYS A 103 -4.56 -6.74 7.18
CA LYS A 103 -4.78 -7.99 7.91
C LYS A 103 -4.13 -9.12 7.15
N THR A 104 -3.56 -10.07 7.89
CA THR A 104 -3.25 -11.38 7.34
C THR A 104 -4.56 -12.02 6.88
N ASN A 105 -4.65 -12.46 5.62
CA ASN A 105 -5.72 -13.39 5.26
C ASN A 105 -5.36 -14.73 5.90
N GLU A 106 -5.90 -15.00 7.08
CA GLU A 106 -5.93 -16.35 7.63
C GLU A 106 -6.79 -17.20 6.69
N ARG A 107 -6.17 -18.22 6.11
CA ARG A 107 -6.85 -19.22 5.26
C ARG A 107 -7.55 -20.25 6.14
#